data_AF-A0A2R6E6X7-F1
#
_entry.id   AF-A0A2R6E6X7-F1
#
_cell.length_a   1.000
_cell.length_b   1.000
_cell.length_c   1.000
_cell.angle_alpha   90.00
_cell.angle_beta   90.00
_cell.angle_gamma   90.00
#
_symmetry.space_group_name_H-M   'P 1'
#
loop_
_entity.id
_entity.type
_entity.pdbx_description
1 polymer ?
#
loop_
_entity_poly.entity_id
_entity_poly.type
_entity_poly.pdbx_seq_one_letter_code
_entity_poly.pdbx_strand_id
1 'polypeptide(L)' 'MTFEEDDRVVLHDEHSDYDGEEGTIAQVVETMFGDENYTVSFEDGQEAGIPEDDLEAADGDEDDDEE' A
#
# COMPACT_ATOMS: atom_id res chain seq x y z
N MET A 1 -9.77 2.33 3.97
CA MET A 1 -9.27 3.66 3.55
C MET A 1 -8.61 3.45 2.20
N THR A 2 -8.65 4.41 1.27
CA THR A 2 -8.03 4.26 -0.05
C THR A 2 -6.75 5.08 -0.11
N PHE A 3 -5.64 4.49 -0.55
CA PHE A 3 -4.36 5.19 -0.65
C PHE A 3 -4.26 6.01 -1.94
N GLU A 4 -3.55 7.13 -1.88
CA GLU A 4 -3.29 8.00 -3.03
C GLU A 4 -1.84 7.87 -3.52
N GLU A 5 -1.55 8.37 -4.72
CA GLU A 5 -0.16 8.50 -5.18
C GLU A 5 0.63 9.40 -4.22
N ASP A 6 1.89 9.04 -3.96
CA ASP A 6 2.79 9.62 -2.95
C ASP A 6 2.47 9.30 -1.47
N ASP A 7 1.44 8.51 -1.16
CA ASP A 7 1.19 8.05 0.22
C ASP A 7 2.25 7.05 0.69
N ARG A 8 2.57 7.08 1.99
CA ARG A 8 3.50 6.14 2.60
C ARG A 8 2.76 4.98 3.23
N VAL A 9 3.21 3.78 2.91
CA VAL A 9 2.58 2.54 3.34
C VAL A 9 3.62 1.51 3.71
N VAL A 10 3.29 0.65 4.66
CA VAL A 10 4.01 -0.57 4.99
C VAL A 10 3.32 -1.72 4.27
N LEU A 11 4.09 -2.49 3.49
CA LEU A 11 3.59 -3.70 2.85
C LEU A 11 3.61 -4.86 3.84
N HIS A 12 2.50 -5.58 3.96
CA HIS A 12 2.37 -6.81 4.73
C HIS A 12 1.93 -7.93 3.79
N ASP A 13 2.90 -8.60 3.15
CA ASP A 13 2.66 -9.76 2.28
C ASP A 13 3.78 -10.79 2.46
N GLU A 14 3.46 -11.95 3.05
CA GLU A 14 4.41 -13.04 3.29
C GLU A 14 5.03 -13.64 2.01
N HIS A 15 4.44 -13.34 0.85
CA HIS A 15 4.95 -13.74 -0.46
C HIS A 15 5.85 -12.69 -1.12
N SER A 16 5.87 -11.46 -0.60
CA SER A 16 6.71 -10.37 -1.09
C SER A 16 8.12 -10.42 -0.50
N ASP A 17 9.08 -9.94 -1.29
CA ASP A 17 10.44 -9.68 -0.81
C ASP A 17 10.52 -8.40 0.06
N TYR A 18 9.50 -7.54 0.03
CA TYR A 18 9.42 -6.25 0.74
C TYR A 18 8.47 -6.28 1.96
N ASP A 19 8.15 -7.48 2.47
CA ASP A 19 7.30 -7.67 3.65
C ASP A 19 7.86 -6.92 4.87
N GLY A 20 7.02 -6.07 5.46
CA GLY A 20 7.33 -5.21 6.59
C GLY A 20 8.19 -3.98 6.24
N GLU A 21 8.45 -3.70 4.96
CA GLU A 21 9.15 -2.49 4.53
C GLU A 21 8.17 -1.33 4.27
N GLU A 22 8.62 -0.12 4.60
CA GLU A 22 7.92 1.12 4.26
C GLU A 22 8.26 1.50 2.82
N GLY A 23 7.23 1.72 2.00
CA GLY A 23 7.33 2.22 0.64
C GLY A 23 6.38 3.39 0.39
N THR A 24 6.37 3.86 -0.84
CA THR A 24 5.52 4.97 -1.28
C THR A 24 4.66 4.54 -2.47
N ILE A 25 3.37 4.86 -2.46
CA ILE A 25 2.47 4.57 -3.56
C ILE A 25 2.92 5.35 -4.79
N ALA A 26 3.37 4.62 -5.82
CA ALA A 26 3.78 5.18 -7.09
C ALA A 26 2.65 5.23 -8.12
N GLN A 27 1.63 4.37 -7.96
CA GLN A 27 0.46 4.34 -8.86
C GLN A 27 -0.72 3.62 -8.21
N VAL A 28 -1.92 4.15 -8.44
CA VAL A 28 -3.20 3.52 -8.10
C VAL A 28 -3.89 3.04 -9.37
N VAL A 29 -4.27 1.77 -9.43
CA VAL A 29 -4.95 1.14 -10.56
C VAL A 29 -6.29 0.60 -10.10
N GLU A 30 -7.36 1.30 -10.45
CA GLU A 30 -8.73 0.82 -10.23
C GLU A 30 -9.09 -0.24 -11.29
N THR A 31 -9.55 -1.40 -10.83
CA THR A 31 -10.09 -2.44 -11.70
C THR A 31 -11.53 -2.09 -12.11
N MET A 32 -12.01 -2.64 -13.22
CA MET A 32 -13.40 -2.43 -13.68
C MET A 32 -14.49 -2.92 -12.70
N PHE A 33 -14.10 -3.63 -11.64
CA PHE A 33 -14.99 -4.12 -10.58
C PHE A 33 -15.00 -3.23 -9.32
N GLY A 34 -14.15 -2.20 -9.28
CA GLY A 34 -14.02 -1.29 -8.14
C GLY A 34 -12.98 -1.72 -7.11
N ASP A 35 -12.26 -2.82 -7.34
CA ASP A 35 -11.09 -3.17 -6.52
C ASP A 35 -9.89 -2.33 -6.96
N GLU A 36 -9.18 -1.72 -6.01
CA GLU A 36 -7.98 -0.93 -6.28
C GLU A 36 -6.72 -1.79 -6.08
N ASN A 37 -5.78 -1.66 -7.00
CA ASN A 37 -4.46 -2.27 -6.92
C ASN A 37 -3.41 -1.18 -6.90
N TYR A 38 -2.42 -1.34 -6.05
CA TYR A 38 -1.40 -0.34 -5.80
C TYR A 38 -0.06 -0.80 -6.34
N THR A 39 0.74 0.17 -6.76
CA THR A 39 2.16 0.00 -7.02
C THR A 39 2.92 0.74 -5.96
N VAL A 40 3.72 0.05 -5.15
CA VAL A 40 4.54 0.63 -4.11
C VAL A 40 5.99 0.66 -4.59
N SER A 41 6.64 1.81 -4.43
CA SER A 41 8.07 1.99 -4.67
C SER A 41 8.82 1.97 -3.35
N PHE A 42 9.86 1.14 -3.30
CA PHE A 42 10.78 0.97 -2.18
C PHE A 42 12.18 1.49 -2.56
N GLU A 43 13.12 1.46 -1.62
CA GLU A 43 14.51 1.90 -1.87
C GLU A 43 15.23 1.01 -2.91
N ASP A 44 14.98 -0.30 -2.89
CA ASP A 44 15.65 -1.29 -3.75
C ASP A 44 14.83 -1.68 -5.00
N GLY A 45 13.61 -1.18 -5.16
CA GLY A 45 12.73 -1.57 -6.27
C GLY A 45 11.31 -1.04 -6.19
N GLN A 46 10.41 -1.66 -6.94
CA GLN A 46 8.98 -1.36 -6.92
C GLN A 46 8.18 -2.65 -7.14
N GLU A 47 7.03 -2.74 -6.49
CA GLU A 47 6.11 -3.87 -6.59
C GLU A 47 4.72 -3.39 -6.99
N ALA A 48 4.06 -4.11 -7.89
CA ALA A 48 2.79 -3.73 -8.48
C ALA A 48 1.75 -4.85 -8.33
N GLY A 49 0.48 -4.45 -8.19
CA GLY A 49 -0.62 -5.40 -8.00
C GLY A 49 -0.85 -5.75 -6.54
N ILE A 50 -0.44 -4.86 -5.63
CA ILE A 50 -0.65 -5.01 -4.20
C ILE A 50 -2.11 -4.60 -3.89
N PRO A 51 -2.91 -5.44 -3.22
CA PRO A 51 -4.26 -5.07 -2.79
C PRO A 51 -4.22 -4.10 -1.60
N GLU A 52 -5.30 -3.35 -1.35
CA GLU A 52 -5.38 -2.48 -0.17
C GLU A 52 -5.22 -3.24 1.15
N ASP A 53 -5.71 -4.48 1.22
CA ASP A 53 -5.66 -5.33 2.42
C ASP A 53 -4.23 -5.64 2.89
N ASP A 54 -3.26 -5.63 1.96
CA ASP A 54 -1.86 -5.91 2.27
C ASP A 54 -1.07 -4.62 2.58
N LEU A 55 -1.73 -3.45 2.59
CA LEU A 55 -1.10 -2.15 2.84
C LEU A 55 -1.59 -1.53 4.15
N GLU A 56 -0.63 -1.07 4.95
CA GLU A 56 -0.89 -0.33 6.18
C GLU A 56 -0.31 1.08 6.05
N ALA A 57 -1.00 2.12 6.54
CA ALA A 57 -0.47 3.50 6.49
C ALA A 57 0.79 3.64 7.37
N ALA A 58 1.88 4.19 6.81
CA ALA A 58 3.13 4.36 7.53
C ALA A 58 3.20 5.71 8.28
N ASP A 59 3.14 5.65 9.60
CA ASP A 59 3.22 6.75 10.59
C ASP A 59 2.08 7.79 10.54
N GLY A 60 1.09 7.63 11.43
CA GLY A 60 0.31 8.75 12.00
C GLY A 60 -1.03 9.08 11.34
N ASP A 61 -1.45 8.41 10.27
CA ASP A 61 -2.86 8.39 9.84
C ASP A 61 -3.59 7.21 10.51
N GLU A 62 -3.34 7.06 11.81
CA GLU A 62 -4.27 6.41 12.73
C GLU A 62 -5.50 7.34 12.82
N ASP A 63 -6.38 7.28 11.82
CA ASP A 63 -7.80 7.46 12.10
C ASP A 63 -8.21 6.28 13.00
N ASP A 64 -7.95 6.51 14.28
CA ASP A 64 -8.53 5.92 15.49
C ASP A 64 -9.96 5.39 15.24
N ASP A 65 -10.10 4.15 14.75
CA ASP A 65 -11.38 3.43 14.80
C ASP A 65 -11.49 2.70 16.18
N GLU A 66 -11.43 3.51 17.26
CA GLU A 66 -11.96 3.15 18.57
C GLU A 66 -13.49 3.38 18.59
N GLU A 67 -14.31 2.45 18.08
CA GLU A 67 -15.76 2.37 18.42
C GLU A 67 -16.28 0.93 18.63
#